data_AF-A0A2D8MH18-F1
#
_entry.id   AF-A0A2D8MH18-F1
#
_cell.length_a   1.000
_cell.length_b   1.000
_cell.length_c   1.000
_cell.angle_alpha   90.00
_cell.angle_beta   90.00
_cell.angle_gamma   90.00
#
_symmetry.space_group_name_H-M   'P 1'
#
loop_
_entity.id
_entity.type
_entity.pdbx_description
1 polymer ?
#
loop_
_entity_poly.entity_id
_entity_poly.type
_entity_poly.pdbx_seq_one_letter_code
_entity_poly.pdbx_strand_id
1 'polypeptide(L)'
;MAEAHETARPTPGEPGDPIDRPPVYRALLIAFLVWAAHFAISYGAVLIFPGQAVARIVAFAAGLAALAVLVIQARKSALPRSSLALGALGLAAAAIVFGTFPAIVG
;
A
#
# COMPACT_ATOMS: atom_id res chain seq x y z
N MET A 1 -24.98 24.54 -38.19
CA MET A 1 -23.84 23.60 -38.18
C MET A 1 -23.69 23.11 -36.76
N ALA A 2 -24.13 21.88 -36.48
CA ALA A 2 -24.01 21.23 -35.18
C ALA A 2 -23.12 20.00 -35.38
N GLU A 3 -21.87 20.09 -34.94
CA GLU A 3 -20.98 18.92 -34.88
C GLU A 3 -21.48 18.01 -33.76
N ALA A 4 -22.01 16.85 -34.16
CA ALA A 4 -22.29 15.78 -33.25
C ALA A 4 -20.96 15.23 -32.74
N HIS A 5 -20.69 15.44 -31.46
CA HIS A 5 -19.66 14.73 -30.71
C HIS A 5 -20.01 13.23 -30.75
N GLU A 6 -19.49 12.53 -31.75
CA GLU A 6 -19.58 11.08 -31.86
C GLU A 6 -18.75 10.48 -30.72
N THR A 7 -19.43 10.13 -29.64
CA THR A 7 -18.87 9.36 -28.52
C THR A 7 -18.48 8.00 -29.05
N ALA A 8 -17.23 7.88 -29.49
CA ALA A 8 -16.63 6.63 -29.94
C ALA A 8 -16.79 5.57 -28.85
N ARG A 9 -17.56 4.52 -29.16
CA ARG A 9 -17.64 3.34 -28.28
C ARG A 9 -16.26 2.66 -28.27
N PRO A 10 -15.70 2.35 -27.09
CA PRO A 10 -14.40 1.68 -27.03
C PRO A 10 -14.46 0.35 -27.77
N THR A 11 -13.47 0.12 -28.64
CA THR A 11 -13.42 -1.09 -29.46
C THR A 11 -13.06 -2.31 -28.61
N PRO A 12 -13.62 -3.50 -28.87
CA PRO A 12 -13.31 -4.70 -28.10
C PRO A 12 -11.87 -5.13 -28.42
N GLY A 13 -10.92 -4.66 -27.63
CA GLY A 13 -9.49 -4.91 -27.85
C GLY A 13 -8.57 -3.81 -27.35
N GLU A 14 -9.08 -2.60 -27.09
CA GLU A 14 -8.31 -1.58 -26.39
C GLU A 14 -8.08 -2.04 -24.94
N PRO A 15 -6.82 -2.13 -24.46
CA PRO A 15 -6.57 -2.28 -23.05
C PRO A 15 -7.15 -1.04 -22.39
N GLY A 16 -8.27 -1.20 -21.67
CA GLY A 16 -8.84 -0.13 -20.85
C GLY A 16 -7.74 0.52 -20.02
N ASP A 17 -7.91 1.82 -19.77
CA ASP A 17 -6.96 2.65 -19.04
C ASP A 17 -6.52 1.87 -17.78
N PRO A 18 -5.24 1.84 -17.36
CA PRO A 18 -4.82 1.02 -16.22
C PRO A 18 -5.64 1.28 -14.95
N ILE A 19 -6.39 2.38 -14.91
CA ILE A 19 -7.41 2.73 -13.92
C ILE A 19 -8.65 1.82 -13.87
N ASP A 20 -8.94 1.11 -14.94
CA ASP A 20 -10.14 0.28 -15.06
C ASP A 20 -9.90 -1.18 -14.70
N ARG A 21 -8.71 -1.54 -14.16
CA ARG A 21 -8.36 -2.92 -13.78
C ARG A 21 -8.59 -3.16 -12.29
N PRO A 22 -9.71 -3.81 -11.87
CA PRO A 22 -10.06 -3.98 -10.45
C PRO A 22 -8.96 -4.62 -9.57
N PRO A 23 -8.12 -5.57 -10.06
CA PRO A 23 -7.03 -6.14 -9.27
C PRO A 23 -5.92 -5.14 -8.91
N VAL A 24 -5.63 -4.17 -9.79
CA VAL A 24 -4.56 -3.18 -9.58
C VAL A 24 -4.95 -2.21 -8.47
N TYR A 25 -6.20 -1.72 -8.48
CA TYR A 25 -6.75 -0.86 -7.43
C TYR A 25 -6.80 -1.53 -6.08
N ARG A 26 -7.18 -2.82 -6.05
CA ARG A 26 -7.18 -3.60 -4.81
C ARG A 26 -5.78 -3.72 -4.23
N ALA A 27 -4.77 -3.99 -5.06
CA ALA A 27 -3.38 -4.08 -4.59
C ALA A 27 -2.89 -2.73 -4.04
N LEU A 28 -3.20 -1.64 -4.74
CA LEU A 28 -2.85 -0.29 -4.30
C LEU A 28 -3.53 0.06 -2.96
N LEU A 29 -4.84 -0.16 -2.88
CA LEU A 29 -5.63 0.09 -1.68
C LEU A 29 -5.11 -0.71 -0.48
N ILE A 30 -4.85 -2.01 -0.68
CA ILE A 30 -4.31 -2.87 0.38
C ILE A 30 -2.94 -2.38 0.84
N ALA A 31 -2.05 -2.00 -0.08
CA ALA A 31 -0.72 -1.49 0.28
C ALA A 31 -0.81 -0.24 1.17
N PHE A 32 -1.65 0.73 0.78
CA PHE A 32 -1.84 1.95 1.57
C PHE A 32 -2.57 1.70 2.90
N LEU A 33 -3.56 0.81 2.93
CA LEU A 33 -4.24 0.45 4.18
C LEU A 33 -3.29 -0.22 5.18
N VAL A 34 -2.41 -1.11 4.72
CA VAL A 34 -1.41 -1.76 5.56
C VAL A 34 -0.43 -0.74 6.12
N TRP A 35 0.06 0.18 5.28
CA TRP A 35 0.91 1.28 5.73
C TRP A 35 0.20 2.18 6.76
N ALA A 36 -1.04 2.61 6.48
CA ALA A 36 -1.79 3.49 7.36
C ALA A 36 -2.08 2.82 8.72
N ALA A 37 -2.42 1.53 8.72
CA ALA A 37 -2.61 0.75 9.94
C ALA A 37 -1.31 0.65 10.75
N HIS A 38 -0.17 0.37 10.10
CA HIS A 38 1.13 0.38 10.76
C HIS A 38 1.43 1.73 11.40
N PHE A 39 1.24 2.84 10.65
CA PHE A 39 1.45 4.18 11.17
C PHE A 39 0.58 4.47 12.39
N ALA A 40 -0.73 4.21 12.31
CA ALA A 40 -1.66 4.47 13.39
C ALA A 40 -1.34 3.68 14.66
N ILE A 41 -0.99 2.39 14.53
CA ILE A 41 -0.59 1.53 15.64
C ILE A 41 0.70 2.03 16.28
N SER A 42 1.74 2.27 15.47
CA SER A 42 3.05 2.71 15.96
C SER A 42 2.99 4.08 16.61
N TYR A 43 2.30 5.04 16.00
CA TYR A 43 2.11 6.38 16.55
C TYR A 43 1.24 6.36 17.81
N GLY A 44 0.13 5.61 17.79
CA GLY A 44 -0.73 5.42 18.95
C GLY A 44 0.02 4.81 20.14
N ALA A 45 0.91 3.85 19.91
CA ALA A 45 1.71 3.25 20.97
C ALA A 45 2.62 4.27 21.67
N VAL A 46 3.22 5.20 20.93
CA VAL A 46 4.04 6.29 21.50
C VAL A 46 3.20 7.26 22.33
N LEU A 47 1.96 7.55 21.89
CA LEU A 47 1.05 8.41 22.64
C LEU A 47 0.56 7.76 23.95
N ILE A 48 0.33 6.44 23.94
CA ILE A 48 -0.17 5.70 25.11
C ILE A 48 0.96 5.39 26.11
N PHE A 49 2.15 5.03 25.61
CA PHE A 49 3.30 4.58 26.42
C PHE A 49 4.55 5.44 26.16
N PRO A 50 4.51 6.75 26.47
CA PRO A 50 5.59 7.67 26.13
C PRO A 50 6.90 7.29 26.81
N GLY A 51 7.98 7.19 26.02
CA GLY A 51 9.33 6.85 26.50
C GLY A 51 9.52 5.42 27.00
N GLN A 52 8.48 4.58 26.93
CA GLN A 52 8.55 3.21 27.42
C GLN A 52 8.99 2.23 26.33
N ALA A 53 9.73 1.19 26.74
CA ALA A 53 10.16 0.11 25.85
C ALA A 53 8.96 -0.59 25.15
N VAL A 54 7.79 -0.62 25.78
CA VAL A 54 6.55 -1.16 25.21
C VAL A 54 6.20 -0.51 23.87
N ALA A 55 6.32 0.83 23.75
CA ALA A 55 6.00 1.51 22.49
C ALA A 55 6.91 1.05 21.35
N ARG A 56 8.21 0.85 21.63
CA ARG A 56 9.17 0.31 20.66
C ARG A 56 8.84 -1.12 20.24
N ILE A 57 8.51 -1.99 21.19
CA ILE A 57 8.13 -3.38 20.91
C ILE A 57 6.89 -3.44 20.02
N VAL A 58 5.88 -2.61 20.31
CA VAL A 58 4.65 -2.53 19.51
C VAL A 58 4.96 -2.07 18.08
N ALA A 59 5.73 -0.99 17.92
CA ALA A 59 6.10 -0.49 16.60
C ALA A 59 6.90 -1.52 15.79
N PHE A 60 7.85 -2.23 16.42
CA PHE A 60 8.64 -3.27 15.78
C PHE A 60 7.77 -4.47 15.33
N ALA A 61 6.91 -4.98 16.23
CA ALA A 61 6.00 -6.07 15.92
C ALA A 61 5.01 -5.70 14.80
N ALA A 62 4.46 -4.49 14.86
CA ALA A 62 3.58 -3.96 13.81
C ALA A 62 4.30 -3.81 12.47
N GLY A 63 5.56 -3.38 12.48
CA GLY A 63 6.40 -3.30 11.28
C GLY A 63 6.60 -4.66 10.62
N LEU A 64 6.97 -5.69 11.40
CA LEU A 64 7.14 -7.05 10.90
C LEU A 64 5.82 -7.62 10.33
N ALA A 65 4.71 -7.43 11.04
CA ALA A 65 3.40 -7.88 10.58
C ALA A 65 2.99 -7.20 9.26
N ALA A 66 3.17 -5.89 9.16
CA ALA A 66 2.83 -5.13 7.97
C ALA A 66 3.66 -5.56 6.75
N LEU A 67 4.97 -5.73 6.92
CA LEU A 67 5.85 -6.25 5.85
C LEU A 67 5.45 -7.66 5.41
N ALA A 68 5.10 -8.55 6.35
CA ALA A 68 4.63 -9.89 6.02
C ALA A 68 3.35 -9.85 5.17
N VAL A 69 2.39 -8.99 5.51
CA VAL A 69 1.16 -8.80 4.71
C VAL A 69 1.49 -8.32 3.30
N LEU A 70 2.38 -7.34 3.14
CA LEU A 70 2.79 -6.84 1.82
C LEU A 70 3.47 -7.93 0.98
N VAL A 71 4.32 -8.75 1.58
CA VAL A 71 4.96 -9.90 0.90
C VAL A 71 3.92 -10.94 0.46
N ILE A 72 2.98 -11.30 1.33
CA ILE A 72 1.90 -12.23 1.00
C ILE A 72 1.06 -11.67 -0.15
N GLN A 73 0.73 -10.38 -0.12
CA GLN A 73 -0.02 -9.71 -1.19
C GLN A 73 0.75 -9.72 -2.51
N ALA A 74 2.05 -9.41 -2.49
CA ALA A 74 2.92 -9.41 -3.67
C ALA A 74 3.05 -10.81 -4.30
N ARG A 75 3.03 -11.86 -3.48
CA ARG A 75 3.04 -13.27 -3.93
C ARG A 75 1.70 -13.72 -4.51
N LYS A 76 0.58 -13.30 -3.92
CA LYS A 76 -0.77 -13.64 -4.39
C LYS A 76 -1.13 -12.98 -5.73
N SER A 77 -0.51 -11.86 -6.06
CA SER A 77 -0.87 -11.04 -7.23
C SER A 77 -0.12 -11.44 -8.52
N ALA A 78 0.15 -12.73 -8.72
CA ALA A 78 1.03 -13.28 -9.77
C ALA A 78 0.46 -13.26 -11.22
N LEU A 79 -0.13 -12.15 -11.65
CA LEU A 79 -0.57 -11.83 -13.02
C LEU A 79 0.02 -10.46 -13.40
N PRO A 80 0.21 -10.12 -14.70
CA PRO A 80 1.22 -9.16 -15.16
C PRO A 80 1.23 -7.88 -14.32
N ARG A 81 2.32 -7.69 -13.58
CA ARG A 81 2.42 -6.67 -12.53
C ARG A 81 2.44 -5.30 -13.18
N SER A 82 1.39 -4.51 -12.96
CA SER A 82 1.42 -3.11 -13.38
C SER A 82 2.50 -2.37 -12.58
N SER A 83 3.25 -1.48 -13.24
CA SER A 83 4.28 -0.66 -12.58
C SER A 83 3.71 0.14 -11.41
N LEU A 84 2.43 0.51 -11.48
CA LEU A 84 1.70 1.23 -10.44
C LEU A 84 1.48 0.38 -9.17
N ALA A 85 1.09 -0.89 -9.32
CA ALA A 85 0.94 -1.79 -8.16
C ALA A 85 2.29 -2.08 -7.49
N LEU A 86 3.35 -2.24 -8.27
CA LEU A 86 4.72 -2.39 -7.76
C LEU A 86 5.19 -1.13 -7.04
N GLY A 87 4.94 0.05 -7.62
CA GLY A 87 5.25 1.34 -7.00
C GLY A 87 4.54 1.52 -5.66
N ALA A 88 3.25 1.20 -5.58
CA ALA A 88 2.49 1.27 -4.34
C ALA A 88 3.02 0.31 -3.26
N LEU A 89 3.31 -0.94 -3.62
CA LEU A 89 3.90 -1.93 -2.70
C LEU A 89 5.28 -1.50 -2.20
N GLY A 90 6.14 -1.02 -3.11
CA GLY A 90 7.48 -0.55 -2.77
C GLY A 90 7.45 0.69 -1.86
N LEU A 91 6.58 1.65 -2.18
CA LEU A 91 6.40 2.86 -1.37
C LEU A 91 5.88 2.53 0.02
N ALA A 92 4.85 1.68 0.14
CA ALA A 92 4.30 1.25 1.41
C ALA A 92 5.37 0.52 2.25
N ALA A 93 6.13 -0.39 1.63
CA ALA A 93 7.20 -1.11 2.31
C ALA A 93 8.31 -0.16 2.80
N ALA A 94 8.76 0.78 1.96
CA ALA A 94 9.75 1.78 2.35
C ALA A 94 9.25 2.63 3.52
N ALA A 95 8.01 3.11 3.46
CA ALA A 95 7.41 3.92 4.50
C ALA A 95 7.27 3.16 5.84
N ILE A 96 6.95 1.86 5.81
CA ILE A 96 6.93 1.01 7.01
C ILE A 96 8.34 0.84 7.58
N VAL A 97 9.35 0.58 6.74
CA VAL A 97 10.75 0.43 7.19
C VAL A 97 11.23 1.72 7.86
N PHE A 98 11.03 2.87 7.22
CA PHE A 98 11.38 4.16 7.81
C PHE A 98 10.57 4.47 9.08
N GLY A 99 9.29 4.16 9.10
CA GLY A 99 8.43 4.34 10.28
C GLY A 99 8.81 3.44 11.46
N THR A 100 9.39 2.27 11.19
CA THR A 100 9.87 1.33 12.20
C THR A 100 11.29 1.67 12.69
N PHE A 101 12.04 2.49 11.95
CA PHE A 101 13.45 2.79 12.25
C PHE A 101 13.69 3.32 13.68
N PRO A 102 12.90 4.27 14.23
CA PRO A 102 13.08 4.72 15.61
C PRO A 102 12.97 3.59 16.64
N ALA A 103 12.13 2.59 16.38
CA ALA A 103 12.00 1.43 17.27
C ALA A 103 13.24 0.51 17.25
N ILE A 104 14.04 0.56 16.17
CA ILE A 104 15.24 -0.25 15.98
C ILE A 104 16.47 0.42 16.63
N VAL A 105 16.68 1.71 16.36
CA VAL A 105 17.87 2.43 16.85
C VAL A 105 17.73 2.90 18.29
N GLY A 106 16.49 3.05 18.75
CA GLY A 106 16.17 3.49 20.09
C GLY A 106 15.94 4.99 20.17
#